data_AF-A0A7G2C169-F1
#
_entry.id   AF-A0A7G2C169-F1
#
_cell.length_a   1.000
_cell.length_b   1.000
_cell.length_c   1.000
_cell.angle_alpha   90.00
_cell.angle_beta   90.00
_cell.angle_gamma   90.00
#
_symmetry.space_group_name_H-M   'P 1'
#
loop_
_entity.id
_entity.type
_entity.pdbx_description
1 polymer ?
#
loop_
_entity_poly.entity_id
_entity_poly.type
_entity_poly.pdbx_seq_one_letter_code
_entity_poly.pdbx_strand_id
1 'polypeptide(L)'
;MSALSFELYCVIFPVFATLLLYVLQVPFLSKQLAKAVGEAEKLNVRGVTPLTLLSIILSFAFLNDFLTYQNKFSEKQAFPDLSLSLQNDVKRLRLERNIYIHMAGCASCLAVKVITKLHSTKTKTD
;
A
#
# COMPACT_ATOMS: atom_id res chain seq x y z
N MET A 1 -1.96 0.87 20.11
CA MET A 1 -1.67 1.33 18.73
C MET A 1 -2.91 1.06 17.88
N SER A 2 -3.33 1.97 17.01
CA SER A 2 -4.48 1.70 16.14
C SER A 2 -4.11 0.67 15.08
N ALA A 3 -5.07 -0.13 14.62
CA ALA A 3 -4.87 -1.12 13.55
C ALA A 3 -4.26 -0.47 12.28
N LEU A 4 -4.66 0.76 11.98
CA LEU A 4 -4.13 1.58 10.89
C LEU A 4 -2.63 1.89 11.04
N SER A 5 -2.16 2.17 12.26
CA SER A 5 -0.73 2.39 12.50
C SER A 5 0.06 1.09 12.31
N PHE A 6 -0.48 -0.04 12.75
CA PHE A 6 0.16 -1.33 12.55
C PHE A 6 0.26 -1.69 11.06
N GLU A 7 -0.82 -1.49 10.30
CA GLU A 7 -0.84 -1.69 8.84
C GLU A 7 0.19 -0.80 8.13
N LEU A 8 0.28 0.48 8.50
CA LEU A 8 1.26 1.40 7.94
C LEU A 8 2.70 0.91 8.15
N TYR A 9 3.05 0.56 9.38
CA TYR A 9 4.43 0.29 9.76
C TYR A 9 4.86 -1.14 9.41
N CYS A 10 3.97 -2.12 9.51
CA CYS A 10 4.31 -3.53 9.29
C CYS A 10 4.06 -3.99 7.85
N VAL A 11 3.24 -3.27 7.09
CA VAL A 11 2.88 -3.68 5.73
C VAL A 11 3.30 -2.65 4.70
N ILE A 12 2.85 -1.40 4.83
CA ILE A 12 3.05 -0.39 3.79
C ILE A 12 4.51 0.07 3.75
N PHE A 13 5.13 0.34 4.90
CA PHE A 13 6.51 0.80 4.98
C PHE A 13 7.52 -0.23 4.43
N PRO A 14 7.42 -1.53 4.76
CA PRO A 14 8.29 -2.55 4.17
C PRO A 14 8.09 -2.68 2.66
N VAL A 15 6.85 -2.69 2.17
CA VAL A 15 6.59 -2.78 0.72
C VAL A 15 7.17 -1.55 -0.01
N PHE A 16 7.00 -0.35 0.54
CA PHE A 16 7.59 0.85 -0.03
C PHE A 16 9.12 0.86 0.01
N ALA A 17 9.71 0.41 1.12
CA ALA A 17 11.16 0.24 1.23
C ALA A 17 11.70 -0.77 0.21
N THR A 18 10.98 -1.88 -0.02
CA THR A 18 11.35 -2.86 -1.03
C THR A 18 11.31 -2.29 -2.44
N LEU A 19 10.30 -1.47 -2.75
CA LEU A 19 10.20 -0.76 -4.02
C LEU A 19 11.39 0.19 -4.23
N LEU A 20 11.74 0.98 -3.21
CA LEU A 20 12.88 1.89 -3.26
C LEU A 20 14.20 1.16 -3.50
N LEU A 21 14.39 0.00 -2.87
CA LEU A 21 15.57 -0.84 -3.10
C LEU A 21 15.67 -1.34 -4.54
N TYR A 22 14.52 -1.63 -5.19
CA TYR A 22 14.49 -1.97 -6.61
C TYR A 22 14.79 -0.76 -7.50
N VAL A 23 14.30 0.42 -7.17
CA VAL A 23 14.55 1.67 -7.93
C VAL A 23 16.00 2.13 -7.81
N LEU A 24 16.60 2.03 -6.63
CA LEU A 24 18.00 2.40 -6.37
C LEU A 24 19.01 1.40 -6.96
N GLN A 25 18.54 0.32 -7.60
CA GLN A 25 19.35 -0.67 -8.32
C GLN A 25 20.54 -1.21 -7.52
N VAL A 26 20.43 -1.39 -6.20
CA VAL A 26 21.51 -1.97 -5.41
C VAL A 26 21.56 -3.49 -5.69
N PRO A 27 22.52 -4.00 -6.47
CA PRO A 27 22.41 -5.31 -7.11
C PRO A 27 22.47 -6.50 -6.13
N PHE A 28 23.09 -6.31 -4.97
CA PHE A 28 23.15 -7.34 -3.92
C PHE A 28 21.84 -7.44 -3.15
N LEU A 29 21.29 -6.29 -2.73
CA LEU A 29 20.03 -6.22 -2.00
C LEU A 29 18.85 -6.63 -2.88
N SER A 30 18.80 -6.19 -4.14
CA SER A 30 17.72 -6.54 -5.07
C SER A 30 17.64 -8.06 -5.32
N LYS A 31 18.79 -8.76 -5.40
CA LYS A 31 18.83 -10.23 -5.54
C LYS A 31 18.36 -10.95 -4.28
N GLN A 32 18.77 -10.50 -3.09
CA GLN A 32 18.29 -11.10 -1.84
C GLN A 32 16.79 -10.86 -1.63
N LEU A 33 16.34 -9.65 -1.97
CA LEU A 33 14.94 -9.27 -1.88
C LEU A 33 14.08 -10.03 -2.88
N ALA A 34 14.54 -10.21 -4.12
CA ALA A 34 13.86 -11.03 -5.11
C ALA A 34 13.75 -12.49 -4.67
N LYS A 35 14.76 -13.04 -3.99
CA LYS A 35 14.69 -14.37 -3.37
C LYS A 35 13.66 -14.40 -2.25
N ALA A 36 13.72 -13.47 -1.29
CA ALA A 36 12.79 -13.41 -0.17
C ALA A 36 11.33 -13.23 -0.61
N VAL A 37 11.08 -12.31 -1.55
CA VAL A 37 9.76 -12.11 -2.17
C VAL A 37 9.36 -13.36 -2.95
N GLY A 38 10.28 -13.97 -3.70
CA GLY A 38 10.03 -15.23 -4.38
C GLY A 38 9.65 -16.37 -3.43
N GLU A 39 10.24 -16.45 -2.24
CA GLU A 39 9.88 -17.43 -1.22
C GLU A 39 8.52 -17.16 -0.60
N ALA A 40 8.19 -15.89 -0.31
CA ALA A 40 6.86 -15.51 0.12
C ALA A 40 5.81 -15.86 -0.94
N GLU A 41 6.11 -15.62 -2.21
CA GLU A 41 5.26 -15.94 -3.36
C GLU A 41 5.19 -17.45 -3.68
N LYS A 42 6.02 -18.32 -3.07
CA LYS A 42 5.91 -19.79 -3.23
C LYS A 42 4.60 -20.33 -2.66
N LEU A 43 3.97 -19.62 -1.71
CA LEU A 43 2.61 -19.88 -1.19
C LEU A 43 1.53 -19.51 -2.23
N ASN A 44 1.74 -19.89 -3.48
CA ASN A 44 0.85 -19.62 -4.59
C ASN A 44 -0.20 -20.74 -4.69
N VAL A 45 -1.37 -20.52 -4.10
CA VAL A 45 -2.52 -21.42 -4.26
C VAL A 45 -3.37 -20.87 -5.41
N ARG A 46 -3.39 -21.58 -6.55
CA ARG A 46 -4.23 -21.25 -7.73
C ARG A 46 -4.04 -19.82 -8.29
N GLY A 47 -2.85 -19.24 -8.23
CA GLY A 47 -2.56 -17.91 -8.76
C GLY A 47 -2.75 -16.77 -7.75
N VAL A 48 -3.25 -17.08 -6.55
CA VAL A 48 -3.35 -16.13 -5.44
C VAL A 48 -2.06 -16.20 -4.62
N THR A 49 -1.35 -15.09 -4.64
CA THR A 49 -0.08 -14.88 -3.95
C THR A 49 -0.27 -13.91 -2.77
N PRO A 50 0.60 -13.91 -1.75
CA PRO A 50 0.44 -13.03 -0.60
C PRO A 50 0.40 -11.55 -1.01
N LEU A 51 1.23 -11.11 -1.96
CA LEU A 51 1.21 -9.72 -2.43
C LEU A 51 -0.09 -9.36 -3.15
N THR A 52 -0.70 -10.30 -3.89
CA THR A 52 -2.03 -10.05 -4.48
C THR A 52 -3.12 -10.00 -3.44
N LEU A 53 -3.09 -10.88 -2.43
CA LEU A 53 -4.06 -10.86 -1.35
C LEU A 53 -4.00 -9.51 -0.62
N LEU A 54 -2.79 -9.05 -0.36
CA LEU A 54 -2.52 -7.80 0.33
C LEU A 54 -2.93 -6.57 -0.50
N SER A 55 -2.66 -6.58 -1.81
CA SER A 55 -3.16 -5.57 -2.75
C SER A 55 -4.70 -5.52 -2.82
N ILE A 56 -5.38 -6.68 -2.75
CA ILE A 56 -6.84 -6.76 -2.70
C ILE A 56 -7.36 -6.13 -1.39
N ILE A 57 -6.78 -6.50 -0.25
CA ILE A 57 -7.16 -5.94 1.06
C ILE A 57 -6.99 -4.42 1.06
N LEU A 58 -5.84 -3.92 0.61
CA LEU A 58 -5.57 -2.48 0.51
C LEU A 58 -6.54 -1.78 -0.45
N SER A 59 -6.97 -2.43 -1.53
CA SER A 59 -7.96 -1.89 -2.46
C SER A 59 -9.34 -1.77 -1.81
N PHE A 60 -9.76 -2.76 -1.00
CA PHE A 60 -10.99 -2.66 -0.22
C PHE A 60 -10.91 -1.57 0.86
N ALA A 61 -9.77 -1.44 1.54
CA ALA A 61 -9.54 -0.39 2.53
C ALA A 61 -9.60 1.00 1.87
N PHE A 62 -8.94 1.17 0.71
CA PHE A 62 -9.04 2.38 -0.11
C PHE A 62 -10.49 2.69 -0.48
N LEU A 63 -11.25 1.72 -0.98
CA LEU A 63 -12.62 1.94 -1.41
C LEU A 63 -13.52 2.34 -0.23
N ASN A 64 -13.34 1.71 0.93
CA ASN A 64 -14.08 2.03 2.14
C ASN A 64 -13.77 3.44 2.65
N ASP A 65 -12.50 3.83 2.65
CA ASP A 65 -12.09 5.19 3.04
C ASP A 65 -12.59 6.23 2.03
N PHE A 66 -12.55 5.93 0.74
CA PHE A 66 -13.05 6.80 -0.32
C PHE A 66 -14.57 7.02 -0.23
N LEU A 67 -15.34 5.95 -0.03
CA LEU A 67 -16.79 6.05 0.20
C LEU A 67 -17.10 6.83 1.47
N THR A 68 -16.33 6.62 2.54
CA THR A 68 -16.46 7.39 3.78
C THR A 68 -16.15 8.86 3.55
N TYR A 69 -15.15 9.17 2.72
CA TYR A 69 -14.79 10.53 2.36
C TYR A 69 -15.90 11.22 1.58
N GLN A 70 -16.43 10.55 0.56
CA GLN A 70 -17.55 11.06 -0.23
C GLN A 70 -18.79 11.29 0.63
N ASN A 71 -19.16 10.34 1.48
CA ASN A 71 -20.38 10.43 2.29
C ASN A 71 -20.30 11.49 3.39
N LYS A 72 -19.12 11.73 3.98
CA LYS A 72 -18.97 12.60 5.15
C LYS A 72 -18.39 13.98 4.87
N PHE A 73 -17.63 14.13 3.79
CA PHE A 73 -16.81 15.32 3.53
C PHE A 73 -16.95 15.89 2.12
N SER A 74 -17.76 15.29 1.24
CA SER A 74 -18.00 15.83 -0.11
C SER A 74 -18.81 17.13 -0.06
N GLU A 75 -19.71 17.26 0.90
CA GLU A 75 -20.46 18.49 1.14
C GLU A 75 -19.73 19.40 2.14
N LYS A 76 -19.61 20.68 1.78
CA LYS A 76 -19.00 21.70 2.63
C LYS A 76 -19.95 22.04 3.78
N GLN A 77 -19.71 21.44 4.94
CA GLN A 77 -20.47 21.75 6.15
C GLN A 77 -20.10 23.16 6.67
N ALA A 78 -21.11 23.98 6.93
CA ALA A 78 -20.94 25.26 7.59
C ALA A 78 -20.93 25.04 9.11
N PHE A 79 -19.78 25.27 9.74
CA PHE A 79 -19.66 25.19 11.20
C PHE A 79 -19.79 26.59 11.82
N PRO A 80 -20.65 26.77 12.83
CA PRO A 80 -20.78 28.05 13.53
C PRO A 80 -19.53 28.37 14.38
N ASP A 81 -18.84 27.34 14.87
CA ASP A 81 -17.62 27.47 15.67
C ASP A 81 -16.37 27.05 14.90
N LEU A 82 -15.33 27.88 14.99
CA LEU A 82 -14.02 27.64 14.37
C LEU A 82 -13.36 26.36 14.89
N SER A 83 -13.53 26.04 16.18
CA SER A 83 -12.97 24.84 16.80
C SER A 83 -13.57 23.55 16.24
N LEU A 84 -14.87 23.54 15.95
CA LEU A 84 -15.57 22.41 15.32
C LEU A 84 -15.16 22.27 13.86
N SER A 85 -15.02 23.37 13.13
CA SER A 85 -14.47 23.36 11.76
C SER A 85 -13.08 22.72 11.72
N LEU A 86 -12.19 23.13 12.63
CA LEU A 86 -10.81 22.64 12.66
C LEU A 86 -10.74 21.15 13.02
N GLN A 87 -11.56 20.68 13.95
CA GLN A 87 -11.65 19.25 14.27
C GLN A 87 -12.17 18.44 13.07
N ASN A 88 -13.13 18.97 12.31
CA ASN A 88 -13.65 18.30 11.14
C ASN A 88 -12.60 18.23 10.02
N ASP A 89 -11.86 19.32 9.79
CA ASP A 89 -10.77 19.36 8.83
C ASP A 89 -9.64 18.38 9.19
N VAL A 90 -9.27 18.27 10.48
CA VAL A 90 -8.28 17.28 10.92
C VAL A 90 -8.76 15.85 10.64
N LYS A 91 -10.05 15.56 10.86
CA LYS A 91 -10.61 14.23 10.55
C LYS A 91 -10.62 13.96 9.04
N ARG A 92 -10.99 14.96 8.23
CA ARG A 92 -10.96 14.90 6.77
C ARG A 92 -9.56 14.63 6.25
N LEU A 93 -8.58 15.44 6.66
CA LEU A 93 -7.17 15.31 6.24
C LEU A 93 -6.57 13.96 6.65
N ARG A 94 -6.93 13.44 7.83
CA ARG A 94 -6.51 12.09 8.25
C ARG A 94 -7.08 11.01 7.34
N LEU A 95 -8.35 11.12 6.95
CA LEU A 95 -8.99 10.16 6.06
C LEU A 95 -8.38 10.23 4.65
N GLU A 96 -8.19 11.45 4.13
CA GLU A 96 -7.57 11.70 2.83
C GLU A 96 -6.14 11.13 2.77
N ARG A 97 -5.35 11.34 3.83
CA ARG A 97 -4.03 10.71 3.98
C ARG A 97 -4.12 9.18 3.93
N ASN A 98 -5.07 8.56 4.61
CA ASN A 98 -5.23 7.10 4.60
C ASN A 98 -5.58 6.58 3.20
N ILE A 99 -6.44 7.28 2.46
CA ILE A 99 -6.77 6.96 1.06
C ILE A 99 -5.50 6.92 0.20
N TYR A 100 -4.66 7.95 0.30
CA TYR A 100 -3.40 7.99 -0.45
C TYR A 100 -2.44 6.86 -0.05
N ILE A 101 -2.39 6.55 1.24
CA ILE A 101 -1.54 5.47 1.77
C ILE A 101 -1.99 4.10 1.26
N HIS A 102 -3.30 3.81 1.28
CA HIS A 102 -3.84 2.56 0.74
C HIS A 102 -3.65 2.45 -0.78
N MET A 103 -3.83 3.56 -1.52
CA MET A 103 -3.58 3.62 -2.96
C MET A 103 -2.10 3.36 -3.29
N ALA A 104 -1.18 4.03 -2.60
CA ALA A 104 0.26 3.85 -2.77
C ALA A 104 0.70 2.43 -2.38
N GLY A 105 0.15 1.88 -1.30
CA GLY A 105 0.36 0.50 -0.88
C GLY A 105 -0.04 -0.48 -1.98
N CYS A 106 -1.24 -0.35 -2.54
CA CYS A 106 -1.72 -1.22 -3.62
C CYS A 106 -0.81 -1.14 -4.86
N ALA A 107 -0.49 0.09 -5.32
CA ALA A 107 0.40 0.30 -6.46
C ALA A 107 1.79 -0.31 -6.23
N SER A 108 2.35 -0.15 -5.03
CA SER A 108 3.67 -0.69 -4.69
C SER A 108 3.69 -2.22 -4.62
N CYS A 109 2.66 -2.87 -4.08
CA CYS A 109 2.54 -4.33 -4.10
C CYS A 109 2.50 -4.89 -5.54
N LEU A 110 1.72 -4.25 -6.42
CA LEU A 110 1.64 -4.65 -7.83
C LEU A 110 2.96 -4.42 -8.55
N ALA A 111 3.62 -3.27 -8.32
CA ALA A 111 4.92 -2.96 -8.90
C ALA A 111 5.99 -3.95 -8.46
N VAL A 112 6.10 -4.25 -7.16
CA VAL A 112 7.05 -5.26 -6.64
C VAL A 112 6.79 -6.62 -7.27
N LYS A 113 5.52 -7.03 -7.42
CA LYS A 113 5.17 -8.30 -8.08
C LYS A 113 5.62 -8.34 -9.54
N VAL A 114 5.37 -7.26 -10.30
CA VAL A 114 5.80 -7.16 -11.71
C VAL A 114 7.32 -7.18 -11.83
N ILE A 115 8.03 -6.39 -11.01
CA ILE A 115 9.50 -6.31 -11.02
C ILE A 115 10.11 -7.66 -10.65
N THR A 116 9.61 -8.33 -9.61
CA THR A 116 10.10 -9.64 -9.19
C THR A 116 9.90 -10.68 -10.30
N LYS A 117 8.74 -10.67 -10.97
CA LYS A 117 8.46 -11.55 -12.12
C LYS A 117 9.46 -11.30 -13.26
N LEU A 118 9.67 -10.04 -13.64
CA LEU A 118 10.63 -9.66 -14.68
C LEU A 118 12.06 -10.09 -14.33
N HIS A 119 12.48 -9.88 -13.08
CA HIS A 119 13.81 -10.29 -12.61
C HIS A 119 14.00 -11.81 -12.63
N SER A 120 12.98 -12.58 -12.22
CA SER A 120 13.00 -14.04 -12.24
C SER A 120 13.08 -14.61 -13.68
N THR A 121 12.39 -13.98 -14.64
CA THR A 121 12.48 -14.34 -16.06
C THR A 121 13.87 -14.06 -16.62
N LYS A 122 14.45 -12.89 -16.30
CA LYS A 122 15.80 -12.52 -16.77
C LYS A 122 16.89 -13.49 -16.29
N THR A 123 16.79 -13.98 -15.06
CA THR A 123 17.74 -14.96 -14.49
C THR A 123 17.62 -16.39 -15.05
N LYS A 124 16.61 -16.71 -15.86
CA LYS A 124 16.47 -18.05 -16.50
C LYS A 124 17.05 -18.12 -17.92
N THR A 125 17.41 -17.00 -18.50
CA THR A 125 17.97 -16.87 -19.86
C THR A 125 19.48 -16.68 -19.89
N ASP A 126 20.12 -16.55 -18.72
CA ASP A 126 21.58 -16.59 -18.52
C ASP A 126 21.97 -17.96 -17.95
#